data_AF-A0A0Q8PIF5-F1
#
_entry.id   AF-A0A0Q8PIF5-F1
#
_cell.length_a   1.000
_cell.length_b   1.000
_cell.length_c   1.000
_cell.angle_alpha   90.00
_cell.angle_beta   90.00
_cell.angle_gamma   90.00
#
_symmetry.space_group_name_H-M   'P 1'
#
loop_
_entity.id
_entity.type
_entity.pdbx_description
1 polymer ?
#
loop_
_entity_poly.entity_id
_entity_poly.type
_entity_poly.pdbx_seq_one_letter_code
_entity_poly.pdbx_strand_id
1 'polypeptide(L)'
;MFSCSDVAGVPVVSPALWSELPAFVKDTDVGQANMICTVLVGVVAVGCLAARRFEGAEVAILLLSLAALWPLSSTGHVSTDDNHQQAVLLLFVHLVAVTIWIGGLAALAFLQGEVGRYRDAVLRRYSVTAACCLTAVAVSGVVGAWLRLGTWSELGSPYGVVILIKVGVLLALGAIGYLHRRRLVDKSPTWTEHARRRFAALAGGELLIMCLAMALGVALGRTPPPPSLDRNASSATPDASDRHCAALDYEVHPSA
;
A
#
# COMPACT_ATOMS: atom_id res chain seq x y z
N MET A 1 2.56 13.89 11.36
CA MET A 1 3.74 14.19 12.20
C MET A 1 5.04 13.75 11.54
N PHE A 2 5.28 12.45 11.28
CA PHE A 2 6.51 12.00 10.61
C PHE A 2 6.73 12.64 9.22
N SER A 3 5.69 12.76 8.39
CA SER A 3 5.80 13.43 7.09
C SER A 3 6.09 14.94 7.20
N CYS A 4 5.60 15.60 8.25
CA CYS A 4 5.88 17.02 8.51
C CYS A 4 7.33 17.20 8.99
N SER A 5 7.84 16.27 9.79
CA SER A 5 9.23 16.25 10.26
C SER A 5 10.22 16.03 9.10
N ASP A 6 9.86 15.18 8.14
CA ASP A 6 10.65 14.90 6.94
C ASP A 6 10.72 16.12 6.00
N VAL A 7 9.58 16.79 5.77
CA VAL A 7 9.50 17.98 4.90
C VAL A 7 10.11 19.22 5.55
N ALA A 8 9.89 19.42 6.85
CA ALA A 8 10.40 20.59 7.57
C ALA A 8 11.83 20.41 8.09
N GLY A 9 12.41 19.19 8.01
CA GLY A 9 13.76 18.88 8.49
C GLY A 9 13.94 18.99 10.02
N VAL A 10 12.85 19.00 10.78
CA VAL A 10 12.85 19.22 12.24
C VAL A 10 12.51 17.91 12.95
N PRO A 11 13.14 17.55 14.08
CA PRO A 11 12.84 16.30 14.79
C PRO A 11 11.38 16.20 15.24
N VAL A 12 10.80 14.99 15.19
CA VAL A 12 9.40 14.70 15.55
C VAL A 12 9.05 15.09 17.00
N VAL A 13 10.06 15.14 17.88
CA VAL A 13 9.90 15.44 19.31
C VAL A 13 10.10 16.93 19.61
N SER A 14 10.44 17.75 18.61
CA SER A 14 10.70 19.17 18.82
C SER A 14 9.40 19.97 19.00
N PRO A 15 9.37 20.97 19.91
CA PRO A 15 8.25 21.91 20.01
C PRO A 15 7.97 22.67 18.71
N ALA A 16 9.02 22.91 17.91
CA ALA A 16 8.96 23.59 16.61
C ALA A 16 8.12 22.83 15.56
N LEU A 17 7.98 21.50 15.67
CA LEU A 17 7.10 20.75 14.79
C LEU A 17 5.63 21.20 14.93
N TRP A 18 5.22 21.58 16.14
CA TRP A 18 3.83 21.97 16.41
C TRP A 18 3.47 23.34 15.81
N SER A 19 4.45 24.22 15.63
CA SER A 19 4.25 25.52 14.95
C SER A 19 4.21 25.39 13.43
N GLU A 20 4.94 24.42 12.86
CA GLU A 20 4.97 24.17 11.40
C GLU A 20 3.80 23.31 10.91
N LEU A 21 3.18 22.53 11.81
CA LEU A 21 2.08 21.61 11.47
C LEU A 21 0.89 22.29 10.76
N PRO A 22 0.40 23.47 11.19
CA PRO A 22 -0.73 24.14 10.53
C PRO A 22 -0.38 24.61 9.11
N ALA A 23 0.84 25.10 8.89
CA ALA A 23 1.33 25.50 7.58
C ALA A 23 1.48 24.28 6.67
N PHE A 24 2.11 23.21 7.16
CA PHE A 24 2.22 21.94 6.42
C PHE A 24 0.85 21.39 5.99
N VAL A 25 -0.14 21.41 6.88
CA VAL A 25 -1.49 20.91 6.58
C VAL A 25 -2.22 21.78 5.55
N LYS A 26 -1.99 23.10 5.54
CA LYS A 26 -2.68 24.02 4.62
C LYS A 26 -1.99 24.15 3.28
N ASP A 27 -0.66 24.20 3.29
CA ASP A 27 0.17 24.61 2.16
C ASP A 27 0.72 23.42 1.36
N THR A 28 0.48 22.19 1.80
CA THR A 28 0.90 20.98 1.08
C THR A 28 -0.27 20.03 0.81
N ASP A 29 -0.34 19.51 -0.42
CA ASP A 29 -1.35 18.51 -0.82
C ASP A 29 -1.26 17.24 0.03
N VAL A 30 -0.03 16.84 0.39
CA VAL A 30 0.25 15.71 1.27
C VAL A 30 -0.27 15.96 2.69
N GLY A 31 -0.17 17.18 3.20
CA GLY A 31 -0.70 17.59 4.49
C GLY A 31 -2.22 17.55 4.53
N GLN A 32 -2.88 18.10 3.50
CA GLN A 32 -4.34 18.11 3.38
C GLN A 32 -4.91 16.68 3.28
N ALA A 33 -4.32 15.84 2.43
CA ALA A 33 -4.77 14.47 2.26
C ALA A 33 -4.56 13.61 3.53
N ASN A 34 -3.45 13.77 4.24
CA ASN A 34 -3.24 13.11 5.52
C ASN A 34 -4.27 13.55 6.58
N MET A 35 -4.65 14.83 6.58
CA MET A 35 -5.72 15.33 7.45
C MET A 35 -7.06 14.68 7.11
N ILE A 36 -7.43 14.64 5.83
CA ILE A 36 -8.67 13.99 5.36
C ILE A 36 -8.70 12.51 5.76
N CYS A 37 -7.61 11.77 5.53
CA CYS A 37 -7.47 10.37 5.96
C CYS A 37 -7.65 10.22 7.48
N THR A 38 -7.03 11.11 8.27
CA THR A 38 -7.12 11.06 9.75
C THR A 38 -8.56 11.30 10.22
N VAL A 39 -9.25 12.28 9.62
CA VAL A 39 -10.66 12.57 9.93
C VAL A 39 -11.54 11.37 9.55
N LEU A 40 -11.36 10.81 8.35
CA LEU A 40 -12.14 9.63 7.91
C LEU A 40 -11.92 8.42 8.81
N VAL A 41 -10.68 8.16 9.23
CA VAL A 41 -10.38 7.10 10.22
C VAL A 41 -11.05 7.38 11.56
N GLY A 42 -11.07 8.64 12.01
CA GLY A 42 -11.80 9.05 13.22
C GLY A 42 -13.31 8.79 13.10
N VAL A 43 -13.92 9.14 11.96
CA VAL A 43 -15.33 8.88 11.66
C VAL A 43 -15.62 7.38 11.65
N VAL A 44 -14.76 6.58 11.02
CA VAL A 44 -14.87 5.11 11.01
C VAL A 44 -14.79 4.55 12.43
N ALA A 45 -13.85 5.04 13.26
CA ALA A 45 -13.70 4.58 14.64
C ALA A 45 -14.94 4.87 15.50
N VAL A 46 -15.51 6.07 15.38
CA VAL A 46 -16.78 6.45 16.03
C VAL A 46 -17.94 5.65 15.45
N GLY A 47 -17.97 5.46 14.13
CA GLY A 47 -18.93 4.64 13.41
C GLY A 47 -18.95 3.20 13.91
N CYS A 48 -17.80 2.59 14.16
CA CYS A 48 -17.68 1.25 14.75
C CYS A 48 -18.35 1.15 16.14
N LEU A 49 -18.30 2.22 16.95
CA LEU A 49 -19.01 2.27 18.23
C LEU A 49 -20.52 2.38 18.03
N ALA A 50 -20.97 3.18 17.06
CA ALA A 50 -22.37 3.33 16.70
C ALA A 50 -22.94 2.04 16.06
N ALA A 51 -22.15 1.28 15.31
CA ALA A 51 -22.56 0.00 14.71
C ALA A 51 -23.02 -1.02 15.74
N ARG A 52 -22.47 -0.96 16.96
CA ARG A 52 -22.88 -1.84 18.07
C ARG A 52 -24.33 -1.62 18.49
N ARG A 53 -24.96 -0.52 18.07
CA ARG A 53 -26.34 -0.15 18.40
C ARG A 53 -27.34 -0.44 17.29
N PHE A 54 -26.90 -0.59 16.04
CA PHE A 54 -27.78 -0.69 14.88
C PHE A 54 -27.48 -1.95 14.07
N GLU A 55 -28.44 -2.87 14.01
CA GLU A 55 -28.36 -4.06 13.16
C GLU A 55 -28.23 -3.63 11.69
N GLY A 56 -27.20 -4.12 11.00
CA GLY A 56 -26.94 -3.83 9.57
C GLY A 56 -25.97 -2.68 9.27
N ALA A 57 -25.50 -1.93 10.28
CA ALA A 57 -24.53 -0.84 10.09
C ALA A 57 -23.11 -1.34 9.72
N GLU A 58 -22.82 -2.62 9.91
CA GLU A 58 -21.51 -3.25 9.69
C GLU A 58 -21.02 -3.11 8.25
N VAL A 59 -21.91 -3.35 7.27
CA VAL A 59 -21.56 -3.25 5.84
C VAL A 59 -21.29 -1.80 5.45
N ALA A 60 -22.10 -0.87 5.95
CA ALA A 60 -21.92 0.56 5.67
C ALA A 60 -20.57 1.07 6.21
N ILE A 61 -20.18 0.65 7.40
CA ILE A 61 -18.89 1.03 8.00
C ILE A 61 -17.73 0.36 7.28
N LEU A 62 -17.87 -0.90 6.86
CA LEU A 62 -16.86 -1.56 6.04
C LEU A 62 -16.63 -0.78 4.73
N LEU A 63 -17.71 -0.44 4.02
CA LEU A 63 -17.61 0.34 2.78
C LEU A 63 -17.02 1.73 3.02
N LEU A 64 -17.41 2.41 4.10
CA LEU A 64 -16.83 3.70 4.49
C LEU A 64 -15.33 3.59 4.80
N SER A 65 -14.92 2.51 5.47
CA SER A 65 -13.51 2.23 5.78
C SER A 65 -12.69 2.01 4.51
N LEU A 66 -13.25 1.30 3.53
CA LEU A 66 -12.60 1.10 2.23
C LEU A 66 -12.56 2.39 1.41
N ALA A 67 -13.62 3.20 1.44
CA ALA A 67 -13.66 4.50 0.78
C ALA A 67 -12.63 5.48 1.37
N ALA A 68 -12.36 5.39 2.68
CA ALA A 68 -11.34 6.19 3.35
C ALA A 68 -9.90 5.93 2.86
N LEU A 69 -9.67 4.85 2.10
CA LEU A 69 -8.36 4.57 1.47
C LEU A 69 -8.14 5.38 0.19
N TRP A 70 -9.20 5.95 -0.41
CA TRP A 70 -9.12 6.67 -1.68
C TRP A 70 -8.22 7.92 -1.65
N PRO A 71 -8.31 8.80 -0.64
CA PRO A 71 -7.43 9.96 -0.57
C PRO A 71 -5.97 9.54 -0.41
N LEU A 72 -5.70 8.44 0.30
CA LEU A 72 -4.36 7.90 0.50
C LEU A 72 -3.72 7.36 -0.79
N SER A 73 -4.52 6.77 -1.69
CA SER A 73 -4.02 6.37 -3.02
C SER A 73 -3.80 7.56 -3.96
N SER A 74 -4.48 8.68 -3.71
CA SER A 74 -4.43 9.88 -4.55
C SER A 74 -3.23 10.79 -4.25
N THR A 75 -2.54 10.59 -3.12
CA THR A 75 -1.38 11.38 -2.68
C THR A 75 -0.05 11.09 -3.38
N GLY A 76 -0.04 10.36 -4.50
CA GLY A 76 1.19 10.09 -5.26
C GLY A 76 1.68 11.33 -6.02
N HIS A 77 2.98 11.68 -5.90
CA HIS A 77 3.69 12.81 -6.52
C HIS A 77 3.66 12.92 -8.06
N VAL A 78 2.82 12.16 -8.75
CA VAL A 78 2.85 12.01 -10.21
C VAL A 78 1.62 12.67 -10.83
N SER A 79 1.31 13.91 -10.44
CA SER A 79 0.13 14.65 -10.90
C SER A 79 0.15 15.03 -12.40
N THR A 80 1.19 14.64 -13.14
CA THR A 80 1.42 15.08 -14.53
C THR A 80 1.80 13.97 -15.53
N ASP A 81 1.81 12.69 -15.15
CA ASP A 81 2.08 11.58 -16.09
C ASP A 81 0.79 10.99 -16.70
N ASP A 82 0.85 10.56 -17.97
CA ASP A 82 -0.24 9.89 -18.70
C ASP A 82 -0.82 8.66 -17.97
N ASN A 83 -0.04 8.04 -17.08
CA ASN A 83 -0.42 6.86 -16.30
C ASN A 83 -0.89 7.16 -14.87
N HIS A 84 -1.09 8.44 -14.49
CA HIS A 84 -1.47 8.83 -13.13
C HIS A 84 -2.71 8.08 -12.62
N GLN A 85 -3.80 8.08 -13.41
CA GLN A 85 -5.05 7.42 -13.03
C GLN A 85 -4.87 5.91 -12.82
N GLN A 86 -4.05 5.26 -13.65
CA GLN A 86 -3.77 3.83 -13.52
C GLN A 86 -2.95 3.55 -12.25
N ALA A 87 -1.94 4.37 -11.96
CA ALA A 87 -1.13 4.23 -10.76
C ALA A 87 -1.95 4.42 -9.47
N VAL A 88 -2.84 5.41 -9.43
CA VAL A 88 -3.76 5.65 -8.30
C VAL A 88 -4.68 4.46 -8.11
N LEU A 89 -5.30 3.96 -9.18
CA LEU A 89 -6.23 2.82 -9.10
C LEU A 89 -5.52 1.53 -8.64
N LEU A 90 -4.32 1.26 -9.16
CA LEU A 90 -3.52 0.09 -8.76
C LEU A 90 -3.14 0.17 -7.28
N LEU A 91 -2.75 1.35 -6.79
CA LEU A 91 -2.45 1.56 -5.39
C LEU A 91 -3.70 1.43 -4.52
N PHE A 92 -4.84 1.96 -4.95
CA PHE A 92 -6.11 1.81 -4.24
C PHE A 92 -6.51 0.33 -4.09
N VAL A 93 -6.49 -0.43 -5.19
CA VAL A 93 -6.78 -1.87 -5.19
C VAL A 93 -5.81 -2.63 -4.29
N HIS A 94 -4.52 -2.27 -4.32
CA HIS A 94 -3.51 -2.86 -3.43
C HIS A 94 -3.84 -2.62 -1.96
N LEU A 95 -4.15 -1.38 -1.58
CA LEU A 95 -4.47 -1.00 -0.20
C LEU A 95 -5.76 -1.68 0.29
N VAL A 96 -6.80 -1.71 -0.53
CA VAL A 96 -8.07 -2.40 -0.23
C VAL A 96 -7.80 -3.88 0.02
N ALA A 97 -7.06 -4.55 -0.86
CA ALA A 97 -6.76 -5.97 -0.75
C ALA A 97 -5.91 -6.29 0.50
N VAL A 98 -4.87 -5.50 0.78
CA VAL A 98 -4.05 -5.67 1.99
C VAL A 98 -4.88 -5.45 3.24
N THR A 99 -5.75 -4.44 3.26
CA THR A 99 -6.58 -4.10 4.42
C THR A 99 -7.59 -5.19 4.73
N ILE A 100 -8.28 -5.72 3.72
CA ILE A 100 -9.22 -6.84 3.89
C ILE A 100 -8.47 -8.10 4.37
N TRP A 101 -7.29 -8.36 3.82
CA TRP A 101 -6.50 -9.53 4.17
C TRP A 101 -5.91 -9.47 5.58
N ILE A 102 -5.21 -8.41 5.95
CA ILE A 102 -4.62 -8.29 7.29
C ILE A 102 -5.73 -8.09 8.33
N GLY A 103 -6.68 -7.20 8.06
CA GLY A 103 -7.77 -6.87 8.98
C GLY A 103 -8.69 -8.06 9.23
N GLY A 104 -9.05 -8.83 8.19
CA GLY A 104 -9.86 -10.02 8.35
C GLY A 104 -9.13 -11.13 9.11
N LEU A 105 -7.82 -11.30 8.91
CA LEU A 105 -7.04 -12.27 9.70
C LEU A 105 -6.97 -11.87 11.17
N ALA A 106 -6.72 -10.59 11.45
CA ALA A 106 -6.71 -10.05 12.81
C ALA A 106 -8.08 -10.23 13.48
N ALA A 107 -9.17 -9.88 12.79
CA ALA A 107 -10.52 -10.09 13.29
C ALA A 107 -10.78 -11.56 13.65
N LEU A 108 -10.37 -12.51 12.80
CA LEU A 108 -10.50 -13.94 13.11
C LEU A 108 -9.62 -14.37 14.29
N ALA A 109 -8.40 -13.85 14.40
CA ALA A 109 -7.51 -14.16 15.52
C ALA A 109 -8.07 -13.67 16.86
N PHE A 110 -8.73 -12.51 16.89
CA PHE A 110 -9.32 -11.95 18.12
C PHE A 110 -10.72 -12.50 18.41
N LEU A 111 -11.60 -12.58 17.40
CA LEU A 111 -13.00 -12.99 17.57
C LEU A 111 -13.20 -14.50 17.48
N GLN A 112 -12.16 -15.31 17.29
CA GLN A 112 -12.29 -16.78 17.27
C GLN A 112 -13.09 -17.31 18.46
N GLY A 113 -13.02 -16.69 19.65
CA GLY A 113 -13.81 -17.08 20.82
C GLY A 113 -15.33 -16.98 20.61
N GLU A 114 -15.79 -15.97 19.87
CA GLU A 114 -17.22 -15.61 19.74
C GLU A 114 -17.93 -16.30 18.58
N VAL A 115 -17.20 -16.68 17.53
CA VAL A 115 -17.80 -17.26 16.29
C VAL A 115 -18.42 -18.66 16.52
N GLY A 116 -18.11 -19.31 17.65
CA GLY A 116 -18.76 -20.54 18.12
C GLY A 116 -18.88 -21.64 17.04
N ARG A 117 -20.11 -22.07 16.76
CA ARG A 117 -20.43 -23.16 15.81
C ARG A 117 -20.23 -22.80 14.32
N TYR A 118 -20.12 -21.52 13.98
CA TYR A 118 -20.01 -21.06 12.60
C TYR A 118 -18.56 -20.92 12.12
N ARG A 119 -17.58 -21.24 12.99
CA ARG A 119 -16.14 -21.01 12.75
C ARG A 119 -15.65 -21.64 11.46
N ASP A 120 -15.96 -22.90 11.20
CA ASP A 120 -15.44 -23.60 10.01
C ASP A 120 -16.00 -22.97 8.71
N ALA A 121 -17.26 -22.55 8.72
CA ALA A 121 -17.86 -21.85 7.60
C ALA A 121 -17.19 -20.48 7.37
N VAL A 122 -16.91 -19.75 8.45
CA VAL A 122 -16.23 -18.45 8.40
C VAL A 122 -14.78 -18.61 7.93
N LEU A 123 -14.03 -19.58 8.46
CA LEU A 123 -12.65 -19.87 8.05
C LEU A 123 -12.56 -20.25 6.56
N ARG A 124 -13.51 -21.04 6.06
CA ARG A 124 -13.56 -21.43 4.64
C ARG A 124 -13.84 -20.22 3.73
N ARG A 125 -14.82 -19.38 4.08
CA ARG A 125 -15.12 -18.15 3.34
C ARG A 125 -13.95 -17.16 3.36
N TYR A 126 -13.33 -17.02 4.53
CA TYR A 126 -12.15 -16.18 4.68
C TYR A 126 -10.96 -16.70 3.87
N SER A 127 -10.75 -18.01 3.80
CA SER A 127 -9.66 -18.58 2.99
C SER A 127 -9.80 -18.23 1.50
N VAL A 128 -11.02 -18.23 0.96
CA VAL A 128 -11.28 -17.78 -0.43
C VAL A 128 -10.99 -16.29 -0.57
N THR A 129 -11.49 -15.49 0.39
CA THR A 129 -11.27 -14.03 0.40
C THR A 129 -9.79 -13.68 0.48
N ALA A 130 -9.03 -14.36 1.33
CA ALA A 130 -7.59 -14.19 1.48
C ALA A 130 -6.83 -14.57 0.21
N ALA A 131 -7.24 -15.64 -0.50
CA ALA A 131 -6.67 -16.00 -1.79
C ALA A 131 -6.92 -14.91 -2.84
N CYS A 132 -8.15 -14.38 -2.94
CA CYS A 132 -8.47 -13.27 -3.84
C CYS A 132 -7.66 -12.01 -3.50
N CYS A 133 -7.52 -11.67 -2.22
CA CYS A 133 -6.71 -10.54 -1.79
C CYS A 133 -5.24 -10.73 -2.14
N LEU A 134 -4.68 -11.91 -1.90
CA LEU A 134 -3.30 -12.24 -2.27
C LEU A 134 -3.08 -12.05 -3.79
N THR A 135 -4.00 -12.54 -4.62
CA THR A 135 -3.94 -12.34 -6.07
C THR A 135 -4.01 -10.87 -6.44
N ALA A 136 -4.94 -10.10 -5.86
CA ALA A 136 -5.06 -8.66 -6.13
C ALA A 136 -3.79 -7.88 -5.72
N VAL A 137 -3.19 -8.21 -4.58
CA VAL A 137 -1.93 -7.63 -4.09
C VAL A 137 -0.77 -7.97 -5.03
N ALA A 138 -0.68 -9.23 -5.46
CA ALA A 138 0.37 -9.67 -6.39
C ALA A 138 0.24 -8.99 -7.75
N VAL A 139 -0.96 -8.99 -8.35
CA VAL A 139 -1.22 -8.38 -9.66
C VAL A 139 -0.98 -6.87 -9.61
N SER A 140 -1.53 -6.17 -8.62
CA SER A 140 -1.30 -4.72 -8.47
C SER A 140 0.17 -4.37 -8.29
N GLY A 141 0.92 -5.19 -7.53
CA GLY A 141 2.36 -5.03 -7.37
C GLY A 141 3.15 -5.24 -8.66
N VAL A 142 2.82 -6.28 -9.43
CA VAL A 142 3.47 -6.59 -10.72
C VAL A 142 3.16 -5.52 -11.75
N VAL A 143 1.90 -5.11 -11.90
CA VAL A 143 1.51 -4.07 -12.85
C VAL A 143 2.11 -2.72 -12.44
N GLY A 144 2.12 -2.39 -11.16
CA GLY A 144 2.76 -1.18 -10.65
C GLY A 144 4.29 -1.16 -10.87
N ALA A 145 4.95 -2.31 -10.78
CA ALA A 145 6.36 -2.44 -11.13
C ALA A 145 6.60 -2.29 -12.64
N TRP A 146 5.73 -2.90 -13.46
CA TRP A 146 5.78 -2.83 -14.91
C TRP A 146 5.66 -1.39 -15.42
N LEU A 147 4.70 -0.64 -14.89
CA LEU A 147 4.50 0.78 -15.24
C LEU A 147 5.72 1.66 -14.89
N ARG A 148 6.54 1.25 -13.92
CA ARG A 148 7.75 1.98 -13.51
C ARG A 148 9.01 1.58 -14.27
N LEU A 149 9.14 0.32 -14.66
CA LEU A 149 10.34 -0.23 -15.32
C LEU A 149 10.28 -0.20 -16.84
N GLY A 150 9.07 -0.24 -17.43
CA GLY A 150 8.84 -0.17 -18.88
C GLY A 150 9.31 -1.40 -19.69
N THR A 151 10.30 -2.17 -19.21
CA THR A 151 10.88 -3.33 -19.91
C THR A 151 11.31 -4.46 -18.97
N TRP A 152 11.21 -5.73 -19.43
CA TRP A 152 11.62 -6.93 -18.67
C TRP A 152 13.15 -7.02 -18.46
N SER A 153 13.95 -6.26 -19.21
CA SER A 153 15.42 -6.25 -19.09
C SER A 153 15.93 -5.67 -17.77
N GLU A 154 15.14 -4.82 -17.11
CA GLU A 154 15.49 -4.19 -15.82
C GLU A 154 15.18 -5.08 -14.60
N LEU A 155 14.69 -6.30 -14.79
CA LEU A 155 14.42 -7.24 -13.68
C LEU A 155 15.69 -7.70 -12.96
N GLY A 156 16.83 -7.67 -13.64
CA GLY A 156 18.14 -7.93 -13.03
C GLY A 156 18.70 -6.76 -12.22
N SER A 157 18.07 -5.58 -12.26
CA SER A 157 18.48 -4.43 -11.46
C SER A 157 18.22 -4.68 -9.96
N PRO A 158 18.92 -3.96 -9.05
CA PRO A 158 18.64 -4.03 -7.62
C PRO A 158 17.16 -3.78 -7.27
N TYR A 159 16.48 -2.93 -8.04
CA TYR A 159 15.05 -2.66 -7.89
C TYR A 159 14.17 -3.84 -8.33
N GLY A 160 14.51 -4.52 -9.43
CA GLY A 160 13.84 -5.73 -9.90
C GLY A 160 13.97 -6.91 -8.92
N VAL A 161 15.16 -7.11 -8.34
CA VAL A 161 15.41 -8.12 -7.30
C VAL A 161 14.53 -7.90 -6.08
N VAL A 162 14.39 -6.65 -5.63
CA VAL A 162 13.51 -6.29 -4.51
C VAL A 162 12.05 -6.64 -4.79
N ILE A 163 11.56 -6.40 -6.01
CA ILE A 163 10.20 -6.76 -6.42
C ILE A 163 10.02 -8.28 -6.38
N LEU A 164 10.97 -9.04 -6.92
CA LEU A 164 10.92 -10.51 -6.93
C LEU A 164 10.94 -11.08 -5.52
N ILE A 165 11.75 -10.53 -4.61
CA ILE A 165 11.74 -10.91 -3.18
C ILE A 165 10.36 -10.65 -2.58
N LYS A 166 9.77 -9.48 -2.83
CA LYS A 166 8.44 -9.11 -2.31
C LYS A 166 7.36 -10.07 -2.80
N VAL A 167 7.38 -10.44 -4.08
CA VAL A 167 6.47 -11.43 -4.67
C VAL A 167 6.69 -12.82 -4.05
N GLY A 168 7.95 -13.25 -3.90
CA GLY A 168 8.29 -14.54 -3.28
C GLY A 168 7.80 -14.64 -1.83
N VAL A 169 8.00 -13.59 -1.03
CA VAL A 169 7.51 -13.51 0.36
C VAL A 169 5.98 -13.57 0.41
N LEU A 170 5.29 -12.85 -0.49
CA LEU A 170 3.82 -12.89 -0.59
C LEU A 170 3.31 -14.29 -0.91
N LEU A 171 3.88 -14.95 -1.91
CA LEU A 171 3.50 -16.30 -2.30
C LEU A 171 3.77 -17.31 -1.19
N ALA A 172 4.91 -17.19 -0.50
CA ALA A 172 5.25 -18.05 0.63
C ALA A 172 4.26 -17.88 1.79
N LEU A 173 3.92 -16.64 2.16
CA LEU A 173 2.92 -16.34 3.19
C LEU A 173 1.55 -16.91 2.82
N GLY A 174 1.12 -16.69 1.57
CA GLY A 174 -0.14 -17.21 1.06
C GLY A 174 -0.21 -18.74 1.10
N ALA A 175 0.86 -19.41 0.65
CA ALA A 175 0.95 -20.86 0.65
C ALA A 175 0.96 -21.44 2.07
N ILE A 176 1.73 -20.86 2.99
CA ILE A 176 1.78 -21.27 4.40
C ILE A 176 0.39 -21.12 5.03
N GLY A 177 -0.25 -19.96 4.86
CA GLY A 177 -1.58 -19.71 5.43
C GLY A 177 -2.67 -20.59 4.82
N TYR A 178 -2.61 -20.89 3.52
CA TYR A 178 -3.55 -21.80 2.86
C TYR A 178 -3.38 -23.24 3.35
N LEU A 179 -2.14 -23.76 3.35
CA LEU A 179 -1.84 -25.12 3.83
C LEU A 179 -2.19 -25.29 5.30
N HIS A 180 -1.96 -24.25 6.11
CA HIS A 180 -2.29 -24.27 7.53
C HIS A 180 -3.81 -24.36 7.75
N ARG A 181 -4.59 -23.48 7.11
CA ARG A 181 -6.06 -23.49 7.23
C ARG A 181 -6.66 -24.80 6.75
N ARG A 182 -6.17 -25.35 5.63
CA ARG A 182 -6.62 -26.65 5.11
C ARG A 182 -6.36 -27.79 6.09
N ARG A 183 -5.15 -27.88 6.65
CA ARG A 183 -4.79 -28.92 7.64
C ARG A 183 -5.60 -28.80 8.94
N LEU A 184 -5.98 -27.58 9.33
CA LEU A 184 -6.74 -27.33 10.55
C LEU A 184 -8.21 -27.78 10.40
N VAL A 185 -8.80 -27.51 9.23
CA VAL A 185 -10.16 -27.96 8.87
C VAL A 185 -10.21 -29.49 8.70
N ASP A 186 -9.20 -30.09 8.09
CA ASP A 186 -9.20 -31.53 7.78
C ASP A 186 -8.88 -32.44 8.99
N LYS A 187 -8.15 -31.96 10.01
CA LYS A 187 -7.58 -32.82 11.09
C LYS A 187 -8.14 -32.59 12.50
N SER A 188 -9.07 -31.66 12.71
CA SER A 188 -9.63 -31.40 14.05
C SER A 188 -11.16 -31.37 14.04
N PRO A 189 -11.83 -32.54 14.12
CA PRO A 189 -13.27 -32.60 14.34
C PRO A 189 -13.68 -32.06 15.73
N THR A 190 -12.75 -31.96 16.69
CA THR A 190 -12.97 -31.33 18.00
C THR A 190 -11.89 -30.28 18.29
N TRP A 191 -12.27 -29.01 18.25
CA TRP A 191 -11.37 -27.89 18.56
C TRP A 191 -11.17 -27.75 20.08
N THR A 192 -10.09 -28.35 20.58
CA THR A 192 -9.64 -28.15 21.96
C THR A 192 -9.10 -26.72 22.16
N GLU A 193 -9.07 -26.26 23.42
CA GLU A 193 -8.46 -24.97 23.81
C GLU A 193 -7.00 -24.82 23.30
N HIS A 194 -6.29 -25.95 23.20
CA HIS A 194 -4.95 -26.01 22.65
C HIS A 194 -4.90 -25.74 21.13
N ALA A 195 -5.86 -26.25 20.35
CA ALA A 195 -5.97 -25.97 18.92
C ALA A 195 -6.26 -24.48 18.67
N ARG A 196 -7.11 -23.87 19.51
CA ARG A 196 -7.42 -22.44 19.49
C ARG A 196 -6.20 -21.56 19.72
N ARG A 197 -5.42 -21.85 20.77
CA ARG A 197 -4.16 -21.12 21.06
C ARG A 197 -3.13 -21.27 19.95
N ARG A 198 -3.01 -22.46 19.35
CA ARG A 198 -2.09 -22.69 18.23
C ARG A 198 -2.50 -21.89 16.99
N PHE A 199 -3.80 -21.86 16.66
CA PHE A 199 -4.31 -21.01 15.60
C PHE A 199 -4.01 -19.53 15.85
N ALA A 200 -4.27 -19.05 17.07
CA ALA A 200 -3.99 -17.67 17.47
C ALA A 200 -2.50 -17.31 17.31
N ALA A 201 -1.61 -18.17 17.80
CA ALA A 201 -0.17 -17.97 17.74
C ALA A 201 0.34 -17.95 16.29
N LEU A 202 -0.18 -18.84 15.44
CA LEU A 202 0.22 -18.92 14.03
C LEU A 202 -0.36 -17.77 13.21
N ALA A 203 -1.63 -17.38 13.43
CA ALA A 203 -2.20 -16.18 12.83
C ALA A 203 -1.45 -14.93 13.27
N GLY A 204 -1.03 -14.86 14.54
CA GLY A 204 -0.15 -13.80 15.05
C GLY A 204 1.22 -13.78 14.35
N GLY A 205 1.79 -14.96 14.08
CA GLY A 205 3.02 -15.10 13.28
C GLY A 205 2.84 -14.63 11.82
N GLU A 206 1.76 -15.03 11.16
CA GLU A 206 1.41 -14.54 9.81
C GLU A 206 1.29 -13.01 9.80
N LEU A 207 0.54 -12.45 10.75
CA LEU A 207 0.37 -11.00 10.89
C LEU A 207 1.70 -10.27 11.12
N LEU A 208 2.59 -10.83 11.94
CA LEU A 208 3.91 -10.25 12.19
C LEU A 208 4.74 -10.19 10.91
N ILE A 209 4.76 -11.27 10.12
CA ILE A 209 5.51 -11.30 8.85
C ILE A 209 4.87 -10.32 7.84
N MET A 210 3.54 -10.23 7.78
CA MET A 210 2.85 -9.26 6.93
C MET A 210 3.20 -7.82 7.31
N CYS A 211 3.19 -7.49 8.60
CA CYS A 211 3.61 -6.18 9.12
C CYS A 211 5.07 -5.89 8.77
N LEU A 212 5.96 -6.88 8.90
CA LEU A 212 7.37 -6.74 8.53
C LEU A 212 7.55 -6.50 7.03
N ALA A 213 6.83 -7.24 6.18
CA ALA A 213 6.85 -7.06 4.74
C ALA A 213 6.33 -5.66 4.34
N MET A 214 5.32 -5.15 5.03
CA MET A 214 4.78 -3.81 4.83
C MET A 214 5.79 -2.74 5.26
N ALA A 215 6.44 -2.91 6.42
CA ALA A 215 7.50 -2.01 6.90
C ALA A 215 8.69 -1.97 5.93
N LEU A 216 9.11 -3.13 5.41
CA LEU A 216 10.16 -3.23 4.41
C LEU A 216 9.75 -2.52 3.11
N GLY A 217 8.50 -2.70 2.66
CA GLY A 217 7.96 -2.02 1.49
C GLY A 217 7.96 -0.49 1.65
N VAL A 218 7.64 0.02 2.83
CA VAL A 218 7.70 1.46 3.14
C VAL A 218 9.14 1.96 3.15
N ALA A 219 10.06 1.21 3.75
CA ALA A 219 11.49 1.56 3.76
C ALA A 219 12.06 1.66 2.33
N LEU A 220 11.69 0.71 1.47
CA LEU A 220 12.09 0.69 0.06
C LEU A 220 11.45 1.83 -0.76
N GLY A 221 10.21 2.19 -0.46
CA GLY A 221 9.54 3.33 -1.11
C GLY A 221 10.16 4.69 -0.78
N ARG A 222 10.99 4.76 0.26
CA ARG A 222 11.75 5.96 0.66
C ARG A 222 13.21 5.95 0.18
N THR A 223 13.69 4.84 -0.40
CA THR A 223 14.99 4.83 -1.09
C THR A 223 14.85 5.46 -2.48
N PRO A 224 15.71 6.42 -2.86
CA PRO A 224 15.68 7.03 -4.19
C PRO A 224 15.77 5.97 -5.30
N PRO A 225 15.04 6.13 -6.43
CA PRO A 225 15.22 5.26 -7.58
C PRO A 225 16.66 5.32 -8.11
N PRO A 226 17.17 4.25 -8.75
CA PRO A 226 18.55 4.20 -9.22
C PRO A 226 18.83 5.30 -10.27
N PRO A 227 20.05 5.90 -10.29
CA PRO A 227 20.43 7.02 -11.18
C PRO A 227 20.32 6.75 -12.70
N SER A 228 20.02 5.53 -13.11
CA SER A 228 19.88 5.15 -14.53
C SER A 228 18.58 5.68 -15.17
N LEU A 229 17.54 5.98 -14.39
CA LEU A 229 16.28 6.53 -14.91
C LEU A 229 16.37 8.05 -15.14
N ASP A 230 17.07 8.79 -14.29
CA ASP A 230 17.31 10.24 -14.48
C ASP A 230 18.18 10.53 -15.71
N ARG A 231 19.09 9.61 -16.06
CA ARG A 231 19.95 9.74 -17.24
C ARG A 231 19.19 9.62 -18.56
N ASN A 232 18.08 8.89 -18.58
CA ASN A 232 17.23 8.71 -19.77
C ASN A 232 16.20 9.84 -19.92
N ALA A 233 15.74 10.44 -18.81
CA ALA A 233 14.90 11.64 -18.84
C ALA A 233 15.70 12.88 -19.28
N SER A 234 16.94 13.01 -18.81
CA SER A 234 17.86 14.10 -19.19
C SER A 234 18.47 13.95 -20.60
N SER A 235 18.42 12.76 -21.20
CA SER A 235 18.87 12.55 -22.59
C SER A 235 17.75 12.69 -23.63
N ALA A 236 16.49 12.79 -23.20
CA ALA A 236 15.32 12.95 -24.06
C ALA A 236 14.89 14.42 -24.26
N THR A 237 15.84 15.35 -24.42
CA THR A 237 15.78 16.55 -25.31
C THR A 237 17.02 17.44 -25.10
N PRO A 238 17.82 17.63 -26.16
CA PRO A 238 17.96 18.98 -26.69
C PRO A 238 17.04 19.06 -27.90
N ASP A 239 16.02 19.91 -27.78
CA ASP A 239 15.11 20.23 -28.87
C ASP A 239 15.91 20.56 -30.14
N ALA A 240 15.61 19.87 -31.23
CA ALA A 240 16.19 20.15 -32.54
C ALA A 240 15.76 21.55 -33.07
N SER A 241 14.82 22.22 -32.39
CA SER A 241 14.43 23.60 -32.69
C SER A 241 15.53 24.63 -32.37
N ASP A 242 16.37 24.40 -31.36
CA ASP A 242 17.45 25.34 -30.98
C ASP A 242 18.58 25.38 -32.02
N ARG A 243 18.78 24.30 -32.78
CA ARG A 243 19.78 24.27 -33.85
C ARG A 243 19.34 25.06 -35.09
N HIS A 244 18.03 25.26 -35.28
CA HIS A 244 17.52 26.04 -36.40
C HIS A 244 17.60 27.55 -36.12
N CYS A 245 17.37 27.97 -34.87
CA CYS A 245 17.55 29.37 -34.48
C CYS A 245 19.04 29.79 -34.49
N ALA A 246 19.94 28.92 -34.03
CA ALA A 246 21.39 29.20 -34.06
C ALA A 246 21.98 29.25 -35.49
N ALA A 247 21.37 28.57 -36.47
CA ALA A 247 21.80 28.62 -37.86
C ALA A 247 21.36 29.93 -38.55
N LEU A 248 20.23 30.52 -38.14
CA LEU A 248 19.74 31.79 -38.69
C LEU A 248 20.51 33.00 -38.15
N ASP A 249 21.02 32.94 -36.92
CA ASP A 249 21.86 34.01 -36.36
C ASP A 249 23.28 34.07 -36.97
N TYR A 250 23.77 32.99 -37.56
CA TYR A 250 25.08 32.97 -38.22
C TYR A 250 25.06 33.59 -39.63
N GLU A 251 23.93 33.58 -40.33
CA GLU A 251 23.82 34.16 -41.68
C GLU A 251 23.62 35.69 -41.70
N VAL A 252 23.33 36.34 -40.56
CA VAL A 252 23.02 37.78 -40.51
C VAL A 252 24.27 38.67 -40.34
N HIS A 253 25.47 38.10 -40.15
CA HIS A 253 26.72 38.87 -40.14
C HIS A 253 27.73 38.43 -41.22
N PRO A 254 27.51 38.76 -42.50
CA PRO A 254 28.60 38.83 -43.46
C PRO A 254 29.39 40.13 -43.24
N SER A 255 30.63 39.98 -42.77
CA SER A 255 31.82 40.81 -43.01
C SER A 255 31.68 42.34 -43.11
N ALA A 256 32.39 43.06 -42.22
CA ALA A 256 33.12 44.28 -42.56
C ALA A 256 34.34 44.43 -41.65
#